data_AF-A0AAN9AEX8-F1
#
_entry.id   AF-A0AAN9AEX8-F1
#
_cell.length_a   1.000
_cell.length_b   1.000
_cell.length_c   1.000
_cell.angle_alpha   90.00
_cell.angle_beta   90.00
_cell.angle_gamma   90.00
#
_symmetry.space_group_name_H-M   'P 1'
#
loop_
_entity.id
_entity.type
_entity.pdbx_description
1 polymer ?
#
loop_
_entity_poly.entity_id
_entity_poly.type
_entity_poly.pdbx_seq_one_letter_code
_entity_poly.pdbx_strand_id
1 'polypeptide(L)'
;MILNYTFLYFPSCNSVLEVPALQNMITSALYTWGMHLSKSQLQVPRGTATQIFVVFLAIYSFILITAYGCNLTAYLTVTRPHTGMETFRELNASQHEVLGMGYFFKISLVSSGNTYLKDLSARYHGLSNFQDSYQPLLSGKGVFIESRKYLEYLIGTKFTEKGEPNMRIMKECYAPYSIAVALQKHSPLKRNFDKVIARIFESGLVRRWFLDTLRINKMVTGMVIIPSDLIEIV
;
A
#
# COMPACT_ATOMS: atom_id res chain seq x y z
N MET A 1 22.05 34.80 -20.38
CA MET A 1 22.56 35.49 -21.59
C MET A 1 22.77 36.93 -21.18
N ILE A 2 23.95 37.46 -20.85
CA ILE A 2 25.37 37.13 -21.06
C ILE A 2 26.05 37.46 -19.72
N LEU A 3 26.88 36.58 -19.15
CA LEU A 3 27.74 36.94 -18.02
C LEU A 3 29.19 36.64 -18.39
N ASN A 4 29.93 37.74 -18.49
CA ASN A 4 31.35 37.84 -18.81
C ASN A 4 32.20 37.00 -17.85
N TYR A 5 33.05 36.14 -18.42
CA TYR A 5 34.16 35.52 -17.71
C TYR A 5 35.30 36.53 -17.60
N THR A 6 35.35 37.27 -16.50
CA THR A 6 36.51 38.11 -16.17
C THR A 6 37.41 37.30 -15.24
N PHE A 7 38.43 36.65 -15.81
CA PHE A 7 39.56 36.10 -15.06
C PHE A 7 40.38 37.28 -14.51
N LEU A 8 40.16 37.63 -13.24
CA LEU A 8 41.02 38.55 -12.50
C LEU A 8 42.14 37.74 -11.83
N TYR A 9 43.34 37.85 -12.42
CA TYR A 9 44.61 37.55 -11.75
C TYR A 9 44.69 38.34 -10.43
N PHE A 10 44.92 37.67 -9.30
CA PHE A 10 45.24 38.32 -8.02
C PHE A 10 46.67 37.97 -7.60
N PRO A 11 47.51 38.97 -7.28
CA PRO A 11 48.89 38.75 -6.89
C PRO A 11 48.97 38.17 -5.47
N SER A 12 49.94 37.28 -5.25
CA SER A 12 50.33 36.81 -3.93
C SER A 12 51.03 37.92 -3.14
N CYS A 13 50.47 38.38 -2.01
CA CYS A 13 51.24 38.82 -0.83
C CYS A 13 50.37 39.04 0.43
N ASN A 14 50.66 38.24 1.46
CA ASN A 14 50.68 38.50 2.91
C ASN A 14 49.46 39.05 3.71
N SER A 15 49.20 38.32 4.80
CA SER A 15 48.24 38.53 5.90
C SER A 15 46.75 38.56 5.52
N VAL A 16 46.20 37.40 5.22
CA VAL A 16 44.75 37.20 5.20
C VAL A 16 44.27 37.17 6.65
N LEU A 17 43.83 38.31 7.18
CA LEU A 17 43.03 38.35 8.41
C LEU A 17 41.76 37.53 8.16
N GLU A 18 41.73 36.33 8.75
CA GLU A 18 40.56 35.48 8.76
C GLU A 18 39.39 36.20 9.44
N VAL A 19 38.19 35.89 8.95
CA VAL A 19 36.94 36.43 9.49
C VAL A 19 36.90 36.13 11.00
N PRO A 20 36.53 37.09 11.88
CA PRO A 20 36.53 36.89 13.33
C PRO A 20 35.63 35.72 13.77
N ALA A 21 34.66 35.32 12.94
CA ALA A 21 33.83 34.14 13.14
C ALA A 21 34.58 32.80 13.13
N LEU A 22 35.76 32.70 12.50
CA LEU A 22 36.52 31.45 12.38
C LEU A 22 37.71 31.36 13.36
N GLN A 23 38.00 32.41 14.12
CA GLN A 23 39.14 32.43 15.05
C GLN A 23 38.91 31.61 16.33
N ASN A 24 37.68 31.55 16.83
CA ASN A 24 37.35 30.79 18.03
C ASN A 24 36.67 29.45 17.66
N MET A 25 36.96 28.41 18.44
CA MET A 25 36.34 27.09 18.26
C MET A 25 34.81 27.13 18.37
N ILE A 26 34.29 27.96 19.29
CA ILE A 26 32.85 28.09 19.51
C ILE A 26 32.17 28.83 18.34
N THR A 27 32.80 29.89 17.82
CA THR A 27 32.22 30.68 16.72
C THR A 27 32.30 29.93 15.40
N SER A 28 33.34 29.13 15.17
CA SER A 28 33.45 28.24 14.01
C SER A 28 32.44 27.08 14.08
N ALA A 29 32.20 26.50 15.27
CA ALA A 29 31.13 25.51 15.46
C ALA A 29 29.73 26.11 15.18
N LEU A 30 29.46 27.33 15.65
CA LEU A 30 28.21 28.04 15.36
C LEU A 30 28.07 28.39 13.86
N TYR A 31 29.18 28.76 13.20
CA TYR A 31 29.21 29.04 11.76
C TYR A 31 28.86 27.79 10.95
N THR A 32 29.51 26.65 11.25
CA THR A 32 29.24 25.37 10.57
C THR A 32 27.83 24.87 10.87
N TRP A 33 27.33 25.01 12.09
CA TRP A 33 25.95 24.67 12.44
C TRP A 33 24.93 25.54 11.69
N GLY A 34 25.19 26.84 11.57
CA GLY A 34 24.39 27.76 10.76
C GLY A 34 24.33 27.35 9.28
N MET A 35 25.46 26.88 8.72
CA MET A 35 25.49 26.33 7.37
C MET A 35 24.69 25.03 7.21
N HIS A 36 24.60 24.19 8.24
CA HIS A 36 23.74 22.99 8.24
C HIS A 36 22.25 23.33 8.32
N LEU A 37 21.90 24.47 8.91
CA LEU A 37 20.53 24.96 8.99
C LEU A 37 20.12 25.83 7.79
N SER A 38 20.92 25.83 6.71
CA SER A 38 20.71 26.69 5.53
C SER A 38 20.55 28.18 5.86
N LYS A 39 21.16 28.65 6.95
CA LYS A 39 21.19 30.08 7.29
C LYS A 39 22.26 30.77 6.45
N SER A 40 21.88 31.86 5.78
CA SER A 40 22.84 32.64 4.99
C SER A 40 23.91 33.21 5.92
N GLN A 41 25.16 32.95 5.56
CA GLN A 41 26.30 33.49 6.28
C GLN A 41 26.63 34.86 5.70
N LEU A 42 26.53 35.90 6.53
CA LEU A 42 26.89 37.27 6.15
C LEU A 42 28.40 37.47 5.97
N GLN A 43 29.22 36.55 6.51
CA GLN A 43 30.66 36.64 6.45
C GLN A 43 31.25 35.44 5.69
N VAL A 44 31.99 35.74 4.62
CA VAL A 44 32.61 34.75 3.72
C VAL A 44 34.12 34.74 3.98
N PRO A 45 34.75 33.57 4.16
CA PRO A 45 36.20 33.51 4.34
C PRO A 45 36.95 34.05 3.12
N ARG A 46 38.07 34.73 3.35
CA ARG A 46 38.92 35.32 2.28
C ARG A 46 40.08 34.40 1.85
N GLY A 47 40.46 33.42 2.66
CA GLY A 47 41.53 32.48 2.34
C GLY A 47 41.09 31.42 1.34
N THR A 48 41.93 31.09 0.36
CA THR A 48 41.60 30.12 -0.70
C THR A 48 41.31 28.72 -0.14
N ALA A 49 42.09 28.25 0.84
CA ALA A 49 41.88 26.95 1.47
C ALA A 49 40.57 26.89 2.28
N THR A 50 40.26 27.95 3.04
CA THR A 50 39.02 28.03 3.84
C THR A 50 37.78 28.20 2.97
N GLN A 51 37.90 28.87 1.82
CA GLN A 51 36.83 28.93 0.82
C GLN A 51 36.49 27.57 0.23
N ILE A 52 37.49 26.77 -0.17
CA ILE A 52 37.26 25.41 -0.72
C ILE A 52 36.55 24.53 0.32
N PHE A 53 36.98 24.60 1.58
CA PHE A 53 36.35 23.84 2.67
C PHE A 53 34.89 24.26 2.91
N VAL A 54 34.61 25.56 2.95
CA VAL A 54 33.25 26.09 3.14
C VAL A 54 32.34 25.71 1.97
N VAL A 55 32.83 25.74 0.73
CA VAL A 55 32.07 25.30 -0.45
C VAL A 55 31.77 23.79 -0.38
N PHE A 56 32.74 22.97 -0.01
CA PHE A 56 32.52 21.53 0.18
C PHE A 56 31.47 21.26 1.28
N LEU A 57 31.57 21.95 2.41
CA LEU A 57 30.60 21.85 3.51
C LEU A 57 29.19 22.29 3.08
N ALA A 58 29.09 23.33 2.25
CA ALA A 58 27.82 23.81 1.72
C ALA A 58 27.17 22.81 0.75
N ILE A 59 27.96 22.17 -0.13
CA ILE A 59 27.45 21.13 -1.03
C ILE A 59 26.99 19.91 -0.21
N TYR A 60 27.77 19.51 0.78
CA TYR A 60 27.42 18.42 1.70
C TYR A 60 26.11 18.70 2.45
N SER A 61 25.96 19.89 3.06
CA SER A 61 24.73 20.24 3.78
C SER A 61 23.53 20.34 2.85
N PHE A 62 23.70 20.86 1.63
CA PHE A 62 22.66 20.88 0.62
C PHE A 62 22.18 19.48 0.24
N ILE A 63 23.10 18.54 -0.01
CA ILE A 63 22.77 17.14 -0.31
C ILE A 63 22.02 16.49 0.86
N LEU A 64 22.48 16.70 2.10
CA LEU A 64 21.81 16.13 3.28
C LEU A 64 20.39 16.66 3.49
N ILE A 65 20.20 17.97 3.41
CA ILE A 65 18.89 18.61 3.64
C ILE A 65 17.91 18.19 2.55
N THR A 66 18.35 18.16 1.29
CA THR A 66 17.51 17.71 0.17
C THR A 66 17.16 16.23 0.30
N ALA A 67 18.13 15.35 0.60
CA ALA A 67 17.87 13.93 0.81
C ALA A 67 16.91 13.66 1.98
N TYR A 68 17.11 14.35 3.12
CA TYR A 68 16.21 14.26 4.26
C TYR A 68 14.81 14.79 3.93
N GLY A 69 14.72 15.94 3.28
CA GLY A 69 13.45 16.53 2.84
C GLY A 69 12.69 15.60 1.90
N CYS A 70 13.35 15.05 0.87
CA CYS A 70 12.74 14.10 -0.05
C CYS A 70 12.26 12.83 0.66
N ASN A 71 13.06 12.27 1.58
CA ASN A 71 12.67 11.07 2.31
C ASN A 71 11.51 11.35 3.29
N LEU A 72 11.53 12.49 3.97
CA LEU A 72 10.45 12.92 4.85
C LEU A 72 9.16 13.14 4.06
N THR A 73 9.23 13.82 2.91
CA THR A 73 8.07 13.98 2.02
C THR A 73 7.55 12.63 1.54
N ALA A 74 8.43 11.71 1.13
CA ALA A 74 8.03 10.36 0.73
C ALA A 74 7.34 9.61 1.90
N TYR A 75 7.87 9.72 3.11
CA TYR A 75 7.28 9.11 4.30
C TYR A 75 5.91 9.69 4.66
N LEU A 76 5.75 11.02 4.57
CA LEU A 76 4.49 11.70 4.90
C LEU A 76 3.44 11.58 3.80
N THR A 77 3.83 11.41 2.54
CA THR A 77 2.91 11.25 1.41
C THR A 77 2.41 9.81 1.28
N VAL A 78 3.21 8.81 1.65
CA VAL A 78 2.80 7.41 1.60
C VAL A 78 2.10 7.04 2.90
N THR A 79 0.78 7.11 2.89
CA THR A 79 -0.04 6.45 3.92
C THR A 79 0.10 4.94 3.73
N ARG A 80 0.83 4.28 4.64
CA ARG A 80 0.86 2.82 4.68
C ARG A 80 -0.44 2.34 5.31
N PRO A 81 -1.32 1.63 4.58
CA PRO A 81 -2.48 1.03 5.21
C PRO A 81 -2.00 0.05 6.28
N HIS A 82 -2.68 0.02 7.43
CA HIS A 82 -2.34 -0.87 8.53
C HIS A 82 -2.14 -2.30 7.99
N THR A 83 -1.04 -2.95 8.35
CA THR A 83 -0.82 -4.35 8.03
C THR A 83 -1.89 -5.16 8.77
N GLY A 84 -2.95 -5.54 8.07
CA GLY A 84 -3.96 -6.46 8.58
C GLY A 84 -3.37 -7.87 8.73
N MET A 85 -4.18 -8.78 9.28
CA MET A 85 -3.83 -10.20 9.33
C MET A 85 -3.73 -10.75 7.91
N GLU A 86 -2.60 -11.37 7.59
CA GLU A 86 -2.31 -11.89 6.24
C GLU A 86 -2.23 -13.41 6.18
N THR A 87 -2.11 -14.06 7.35
CA THR A 87 -1.94 -15.51 7.45
C THR A 87 -2.95 -16.13 8.42
N PHE A 88 -3.26 -17.42 8.21
CA PHE A 88 -4.12 -18.19 9.13
C PHE A 88 -3.50 -18.34 10.52
N ARG A 89 -2.17 -18.27 10.62
CA ARG A 89 -1.46 -18.26 11.91
C ARG A 89 -1.78 -17.00 12.71
N GLU A 90 -1.68 -15.83 12.08
CA GLU A 90 -2.01 -14.54 12.71
C GLU A 90 -3.50 -14.46 13.05
N LEU A 91 -4.36 -14.97 12.16
CA LEU A 91 -5.80 -15.05 12.41
C LEU A 91 -6.13 -15.96 13.60
N ASN A 92 -5.41 -17.07 13.76
CA ASN A 92 -5.63 -17.95 14.91
C ASN A 92 -5.21 -17.29 16.24
N ALA A 93 -4.11 -16.51 16.21
CA ALA A 93 -3.58 -15.80 17.35
C ALA A 93 -4.45 -14.62 17.80
N SER A 94 -5.13 -13.96 16.86
CA SER A 94 -5.95 -12.78 17.13
C SER A 94 -7.34 -13.10 17.72
N GLN A 95 -7.72 -14.39 17.76
CA GLN A 95 -8.98 -14.90 18.33
C GLN A 95 -10.28 -14.26 17.80
N HIS A 96 -10.28 -13.77 16.55
CA HIS A 96 -11.49 -13.23 15.92
C HIS A 96 -12.51 -14.34 15.63
N GLU A 97 -13.79 -13.96 15.60
CA GLU A 97 -14.88 -14.87 15.21
C GLU A 97 -14.81 -15.13 13.70
N VAL A 98 -14.90 -16.40 13.30
CA VAL A 98 -14.89 -16.79 11.89
C VAL A 98 -16.32 -16.98 11.43
N LEU A 99 -16.74 -16.18 10.46
CA LEU A 99 -18.08 -16.17 9.90
C LEU A 99 -18.05 -16.77 8.49
N GLY A 100 -19.08 -17.52 8.14
CA GLY A 100 -19.24 -18.00 6.78
C GLY A 100 -20.67 -18.47 6.53
N MET A 101 -21.01 -18.68 5.26
CA MET A 101 -22.36 -19.11 4.90
C MET A 101 -22.54 -20.60 5.10
N GLY A 102 -23.55 -20.96 5.89
CA GLY A 102 -23.88 -22.34 6.21
C GLY A 102 -22.72 -23.11 6.85
N TYR A 103 -22.79 -24.44 6.76
CA TYR A 103 -21.84 -25.35 7.42
C TYR A 103 -20.74 -25.91 6.51
N PHE A 104 -20.80 -25.61 5.21
CA PHE A 104 -19.85 -26.15 4.23
C PHE A 104 -18.40 -25.78 4.59
N PHE A 105 -18.13 -24.51 4.86
CA PHE A 105 -16.78 -24.05 5.22
C PHE A 105 -16.31 -24.64 6.54
N LYS A 106 -17.21 -24.84 7.51
CA LYS A 106 -16.87 -25.53 8.77
C LYS A 106 -16.35 -26.94 8.51
N ILE A 107 -17.07 -27.73 7.72
CA ILE A 107 -16.69 -29.11 7.39
C ILE A 107 -15.37 -29.12 6.63
N SER A 108 -15.20 -28.18 5.70
CA SER A 108 -13.96 -28.02 4.94
C SER A 108 -12.75 -27.68 5.85
N LEU A 109 -12.94 -26.80 6.85
CA LEU A 109 -11.91 -26.42 7.82
C LEU A 109 -11.48 -27.61 8.68
N VAL A 110 -12.45 -28.41 9.16
CA VAL A 110 -12.18 -29.64 9.93
C VAL A 110 -11.39 -30.66 9.11
N SER A 111 -11.73 -30.79 7.82
CA SER A 111 -11.10 -31.74 6.89
C SER A 111 -9.71 -31.29 6.41
N SER A 112 -9.35 -30.01 6.62
CA SER A 112 -8.10 -29.46 6.14
C SER A 112 -6.87 -30.16 6.74
N GLY A 113 -5.75 -30.24 6.03
CA GLY A 113 -4.50 -30.79 6.56
C GLY A 113 -3.74 -29.84 7.50
N ASN A 114 -4.15 -28.57 7.56
CA ASN A 114 -3.46 -27.50 8.30
C ASN A 114 -4.04 -27.39 9.71
N THR A 115 -3.16 -27.45 10.72
CA THR A 115 -3.55 -27.36 12.14
C THR A 115 -4.24 -26.04 12.48
N TYR A 116 -3.77 -24.91 11.93
CA TYR A 116 -4.36 -23.59 12.18
C TYR A 116 -5.78 -23.47 11.64
N LEU A 117 -6.05 -24.08 10.48
CA LEU A 117 -7.39 -24.09 9.87
C LEU A 117 -8.36 -24.99 10.64
N LYS A 118 -7.87 -26.13 11.16
CA LYS A 118 -8.67 -26.99 12.05
C LYS A 118 -9.08 -26.26 13.32
N ASP A 119 -8.15 -25.54 13.96
CA ASP A 119 -8.45 -24.78 15.18
C ASP A 119 -9.51 -23.70 14.92
N LEU A 120 -9.46 -23.04 13.76
CA LEU A 120 -10.45 -22.04 13.36
C LEU A 120 -11.86 -22.63 13.23
N SER A 121 -11.99 -23.92 12.91
CA SER A 121 -13.31 -24.57 12.80
C SER A 121 -14.10 -24.58 14.11
N ALA A 122 -13.42 -24.55 15.26
CA ALA A 122 -14.06 -24.51 16.58
C ALA A 122 -14.77 -23.17 16.85
N ARG A 123 -14.26 -22.08 16.25
CA ARG A 123 -14.80 -20.71 16.36
C ARG A 123 -15.59 -20.28 15.12
N TYR A 124 -15.96 -21.25 14.28
CA TYR A 124 -16.73 -20.98 13.07
C TYR A 124 -18.22 -20.87 13.38
N HIS A 125 -18.80 -19.73 13.01
CA HIS A 125 -20.24 -19.47 13.07
C HIS A 125 -20.83 -19.49 11.65
N GLY A 126 -21.67 -20.49 11.41
CA GLY A 126 -22.42 -20.61 10.15
C GLY A 126 -23.62 -19.69 10.17
N LEU A 127 -23.63 -18.70 9.29
CA LEU A 127 -24.73 -17.76 9.13
C LEU A 127 -25.73 -18.28 8.08
N SER A 128 -27.01 -18.06 8.34
CA SER A 128 -28.09 -18.39 7.41
C SER A 128 -28.31 -17.29 6.36
N ASN A 129 -28.10 -16.02 6.75
CA ASN A 129 -28.26 -14.87 5.89
C ASN A 129 -26.96 -14.05 5.81
N PHE A 130 -26.68 -13.50 4.63
CA PHE A 130 -25.52 -12.62 4.43
C PHE A 130 -25.62 -11.31 5.22
N GLN A 131 -26.83 -10.78 5.42
CA GLN A 131 -27.03 -9.50 6.09
C GLN A 131 -26.52 -9.51 7.54
N ASP A 132 -26.65 -10.66 8.21
CA ASP A 132 -26.25 -10.84 9.60
C ASP A 132 -24.73 -10.81 9.77
N SER A 133 -23.97 -11.07 8.68
CA SER A 133 -22.51 -10.97 8.68
C SER A 133 -22.00 -9.53 8.72
N TYR A 134 -22.82 -8.55 8.32
CA TYR A 134 -22.35 -7.18 8.13
C TYR A 134 -22.06 -6.48 9.45
N GLN A 135 -22.87 -6.69 10.48
CA GLN A 135 -22.68 -6.02 11.78
C GLN A 135 -21.34 -6.43 12.43
N PRO A 136 -20.99 -7.74 12.55
CA PRO A 136 -19.68 -8.15 13.03
C PRO A 136 -18.51 -7.64 12.18
N LEU A 137 -18.67 -7.63 10.84
CA LEU A 137 -17.63 -7.17 9.92
C LEU A 137 -17.36 -5.67 10.06
N LEU A 138 -18.41 -4.84 10.16
CA LEU A 138 -18.27 -3.40 10.38
C LEU A 138 -17.67 -3.09 11.74
N SER A 139 -17.97 -3.91 12.76
CA SER A 139 -17.37 -3.75 14.09
C SER A 139 -15.90 -4.16 14.18
N GLY A 140 -15.34 -4.77 13.12
CA GLY A 140 -13.95 -5.25 13.07
C GLY A 140 -13.69 -6.50 13.92
N LYS A 141 -14.72 -7.13 14.49
CA LYS A 141 -14.59 -8.28 15.40
C LYS A 141 -14.70 -9.64 14.69
N GLY A 142 -15.25 -9.65 13.48
CA GLY A 142 -15.47 -10.87 12.68
C GLY A 142 -14.62 -10.92 11.43
N VAL A 143 -14.20 -12.13 11.04
CA VAL A 143 -13.56 -12.44 9.77
C VAL A 143 -14.50 -13.29 8.93
N PHE A 144 -14.74 -12.90 7.68
CA PHE A 144 -15.68 -13.59 6.81
C PHE A 144 -14.95 -14.45 5.77
N ILE A 145 -15.29 -15.73 5.73
CA ILE A 145 -14.79 -16.69 4.75
C ILE A 145 -15.80 -16.79 3.62
N GLU A 146 -15.37 -16.32 2.45
CA GLU A 146 -16.07 -16.56 1.18
C GLU A 146 -15.11 -16.44 0.01
N SER A 147 -15.65 -16.60 -1.19
CA SER A 147 -15.02 -16.50 -2.45
C SER A 147 -14.41 -15.14 -2.70
N ARG A 148 -13.20 -15.13 -3.27
CA ARG A 148 -12.47 -13.88 -3.56
C ARG A 148 -13.31 -12.93 -4.42
N LYS A 149 -14.02 -13.45 -5.42
CA LYS A 149 -14.87 -12.64 -6.30
C LYS A 149 -16.06 -12.04 -5.56
N TYR A 150 -16.67 -12.79 -4.64
CA TYR A 150 -17.73 -12.26 -3.80
C TYR A 150 -17.22 -11.22 -2.82
N LEU A 151 -16.05 -11.43 -2.19
CA LEU A 151 -15.43 -10.45 -1.30
C LEU A 151 -15.06 -9.15 -2.06
N GLU A 152 -14.51 -9.25 -3.27
CA GLU A 152 -14.25 -8.10 -4.14
C GLU A 152 -15.53 -7.31 -4.46
N TYR A 153 -16.62 -8.03 -4.74
CA TYR A 153 -17.93 -7.44 -4.93
C TYR A 153 -18.46 -6.76 -3.66
N LEU A 154 -18.33 -7.41 -2.51
CA LEU A 154 -18.81 -6.91 -1.24
C LEU A 154 -18.07 -5.63 -0.83
N ILE A 155 -16.75 -5.62 -0.97
CA ILE A 155 -15.92 -4.44 -0.73
C ILE A 155 -16.36 -3.30 -1.65
N GLY A 156 -16.47 -3.55 -2.95
CA GLY A 156 -16.80 -2.52 -3.94
C GLY A 156 -18.22 -1.95 -3.87
N THR A 157 -19.14 -2.61 -3.15
CA THR A 157 -20.56 -2.22 -3.10
C THR A 157 -21.04 -1.78 -1.72
N LYS A 158 -20.52 -2.36 -0.64
CA LYS A 158 -21.04 -2.16 0.73
C LYS A 158 -20.02 -1.62 1.72
N PHE A 159 -18.73 -1.87 1.50
CA PHE A 159 -17.67 -1.55 2.47
C PHE A 159 -16.64 -0.56 1.95
N THR A 160 -16.93 0.13 0.84
CA THR A 160 -16.13 1.27 0.41
C THR A 160 -16.84 2.54 0.86
N GLU A 161 -16.22 3.34 1.71
CA GLU A 161 -16.72 4.65 2.11
C GLU A 161 -15.74 5.71 1.61
N LYS A 162 -16.23 6.75 0.92
CA LYS A 162 -15.39 7.84 0.39
C LYS A 162 -14.19 7.40 -0.48
N GLY A 163 -14.28 6.21 -1.08
CA GLY A 163 -13.22 5.63 -1.91
C GLY A 163 -12.21 4.77 -1.16
N GLU A 164 -12.29 4.68 0.17
CA GLU A 164 -11.43 3.80 0.98
C GLU A 164 -12.19 2.53 1.42
N PRO A 165 -11.63 1.34 1.17
CA PRO A 165 -12.24 0.09 1.59
C PRO A 165 -12.00 -0.15 3.08
N ASN A 166 -13.08 -0.25 3.87
CA ASN A 166 -13.05 -0.58 5.29
C ASN A 166 -12.80 -2.08 5.56
N MET A 167 -12.72 -2.90 4.51
CA MET A 167 -12.47 -4.34 4.58
C MET A 167 -11.34 -4.72 3.63
N ARG A 168 -10.52 -5.68 4.07
CA ARG A 168 -9.40 -6.22 3.30
C ARG A 168 -9.49 -7.73 3.16
N ILE A 169 -9.06 -8.22 2.01
CA ILE A 169 -8.94 -9.65 1.73
C ILE A 169 -7.54 -10.10 2.16
N MET A 170 -7.48 -11.17 2.93
CA MET A 170 -6.23 -11.79 3.38
C MET A 170 -5.45 -12.36 2.18
N LYS A 171 -4.12 -12.22 2.17
CA LYS A 171 -3.27 -12.75 1.08
C LYS A 171 -3.24 -14.27 1.03
N GLU A 172 -3.17 -14.94 2.18
CA GLU A 172 -3.14 -16.41 2.22
C GLU A 172 -4.50 -16.98 1.80
N CYS A 173 -4.50 -17.79 0.73
CA CYS A 173 -5.71 -18.41 0.21
C CYS A 173 -6.07 -19.66 1.01
N TYR A 174 -7.33 -19.73 1.46
CA TYR A 174 -7.87 -20.87 2.20
C TYR A 174 -7.87 -22.17 1.38
N ALA A 175 -8.45 -22.12 0.19
CA ALA A 175 -8.51 -23.23 -0.73
C ALA A 175 -8.85 -22.73 -2.15
N PRO A 176 -8.25 -23.30 -3.20
CA PRO A 176 -8.70 -23.05 -4.57
C PRO A 176 -10.05 -23.78 -4.79
N TYR A 177 -11.15 -23.05 -4.77
CA TYR A 177 -12.47 -23.58 -5.14
C TYR A 177 -12.91 -22.99 -6.49
N SER A 178 -13.64 -23.79 -7.26
CA SER A 178 -14.25 -23.38 -8.52
C SER A 178 -15.76 -23.49 -8.39
N ILE A 179 -16.48 -22.52 -8.95
CA ILE A 179 -17.94 -22.54 -9.00
C ILE A 179 -18.34 -23.27 -10.28
N ALA A 180 -19.19 -24.28 -10.15
CA ALA A 180 -19.70 -25.06 -11.27
C ALA A 180 -21.23 -25.13 -11.22
N VAL A 181 -21.85 -25.28 -12.39
CA VAL A 181 -23.28 -25.51 -12.50
C VAL A 181 -23.55 -27.01 -12.36
N ALA A 182 -24.34 -27.39 -11.37
CA ALA A 182 -24.73 -28.77 -11.16
C ALA A 182 -25.83 -29.18 -12.16
N LEU A 183 -25.63 -30.32 -12.81
CA LEU A 183 -26.63 -30.99 -13.64
C LEU A 183 -26.99 -32.34 -13.03
N GLN A 184 -28.19 -32.83 -13.33
CA GLN A 184 -28.59 -34.18 -12.91
C GLN A 184 -27.58 -35.22 -13.40
N LYS A 185 -27.36 -36.26 -12.59
CA LYS A 185 -26.45 -37.35 -12.92
C LYS A 185 -26.86 -37.97 -14.26
N HIS A 186 -25.90 -38.12 -15.17
CA HIS A 186 -26.11 -38.62 -16.53
C HIS A 186 -27.03 -37.76 -17.42
N SER A 187 -27.17 -36.46 -17.14
CA SER A 187 -27.94 -35.56 -18.01
C SER A 187 -27.37 -35.53 -19.43
N PRO A 188 -28.19 -35.73 -20.48
CA PRO A 188 -27.75 -35.63 -21.88
C PRO A 188 -27.32 -34.21 -22.26
N LEU A 189 -27.74 -33.21 -21.47
CA LEU A 189 -27.42 -31.79 -21.70
C LEU A 189 -25.97 -31.44 -21.35
N LYS A 190 -25.30 -32.24 -20.51
CA LYS A 190 -23.96 -31.92 -20.00
C LYS A 190 -22.97 -31.56 -21.11
N ARG A 191 -22.90 -32.37 -22.17
CA ARG A 191 -21.94 -32.16 -23.27
C ARG A 191 -22.15 -30.83 -24.00
N ASN A 192 -23.40 -30.45 -24.23
CA ASN A 192 -23.73 -29.21 -24.92
C ASN A 192 -23.56 -28.01 -23.99
N PHE A 193 -23.96 -28.17 -22.72
CA PHE A 193 -23.82 -27.13 -21.70
C PHE A 193 -22.35 -26.77 -21.46
N ASP A 194 -21.47 -27.78 -21.29
CA ASP A 194 -20.03 -27.58 -21.09
C ASP A 194 -19.42 -26.78 -22.25
N LYS A 195 -19.79 -27.09 -23.51
CA LYS A 195 -19.32 -26.35 -24.70
C LYS A 195 -19.75 -24.89 -24.68
N VAL A 196 -21.00 -24.61 -24.32
CA VAL A 196 -21.53 -23.25 -24.28
C VAL A 196 -20.84 -22.45 -23.18
N ILE A 197 -20.73 -23.02 -21.98
CA ILE A 197 -20.03 -22.38 -20.87
C ILE A 197 -18.56 -22.10 -21.23
N ALA A 198 -17.85 -23.07 -21.81
CA ALA A 198 -16.47 -22.87 -22.26
C ALA A 198 -16.34 -21.66 -23.20
N ARG A 199 -17.20 -21.55 -24.21
CA ARG A 199 -17.21 -20.40 -25.13
C ARG A 199 -17.49 -19.07 -24.43
N ILE A 200 -18.37 -19.05 -23.43
CA ILE A 200 -18.68 -17.84 -22.65
C ILE A 200 -17.46 -17.41 -21.82
N PHE A 201 -16.70 -18.36 -21.27
CA PHE A 201 -15.46 -18.06 -20.57
C PHE A 201 -14.34 -17.61 -21.52
N GLU A 202 -14.12 -18.34 -22.61
CA GLU A 202 -13.08 -18.05 -23.62
C GLU A 202 -13.28 -16.69 -24.30
N SER A 203 -14.53 -16.28 -24.53
CA SER A 203 -14.85 -14.94 -25.05
C SER A 203 -14.66 -13.81 -24.04
N GLY A 204 -14.37 -14.12 -22.77
CA GLY A 204 -14.19 -13.14 -21.71
C GLY A 204 -15.48 -12.48 -21.22
N LEU A 205 -16.65 -12.95 -21.66
CA LEU A 205 -17.96 -12.38 -21.28
C LEU A 205 -18.16 -12.38 -19.76
N VAL A 206 -17.79 -13.46 -19.08
CA VAL A 206 -17.92 -13.57 -17.61
C VAL A 206 -17.12 -12.48 -16.90
N ARG A 207 -15.87 -12.25 -17.33
CA ARG A 207 -15.01 -11.20 -16.77
C ARG A 207 -15.61 -9.83 -17.02
N ARG A 208 -16.12 -9.59 -18.23
CA ARG A 208 -16.74 -8.33 -18.61
C ARG A 208 -17.98 -8.03 -17.77
N TRP A 209 -18.88 -9.00 -17.64
CA TRP A 209 -20.10 -8.86 -16.83
C TRP A 209 -19.77 -8.57 -15.37
N PHE A 210 -18.80 -9.26 -14.78
CA PHE A 210 -18.36 -8.98 -13.40
C PHE A 210 -17.91 -7.54 -13.23
N LEU A 211 -17.05 -7.03 -14.13
CA LEU A 211 -16.57 -5.65 -14.07
C LEU A 211 -17.70 -4.63 -14.28
N ASP A 212 -18.63 -4.92 -15.19
CA ASP A 212 -19.76 -4.04 -15.46
C ASP A 212 -20.72 -3.99 -14.25
N THR A 213 -20.96 -5.10 -13.54
CA THR A 213 -21.73 -5.11 -12.29
C THR A 213 -21.08 -4.24 -11.20
N LEU A 214 -19.75 -4.29 -11.07
CA LEU A 214 -19.05 -3.41 -10.12
C LEU A 214 -19.17 -1.94 -10.50
N ARG A 215 -19.07 -1.62 -11.80
CA ARG A 215 -19.22 -0.24 -12.30
C ARG A 215 -20.63 0.31 -12.08
N ILE A 216 -21.65 -0.47 -12.43
CA ILE A 216 -23.06 -0.08 -12.27
C ILE A 216 -23.35 0.23 -10.80
N ASN A 217 -22.95 -0.65 -9.88
CA ASN A 217 -23.18 -0.42 -8.45
C ASN A 217 -22.45 0.84 -7.92
N LYS A 218 -21.23 1.10 -8.40
CA LYS A 218 -20.50 2.33 -8.04
C LYS A 218 -21.20 3.61 -8.53
N MET A 219 -21.77 3.58 -9.74
CA MET A 219 -22.54 4.71 -10.29
C MET A 219 -23.83 4.95 -9.52
N VAL A 220 -24.57 3.88 -9.18
CA VAL A 220 -25.80 3.96 -8.39
C VAL A 220 -25.55 4.48 -6.97
N THR A 221 -24.35 4.23 -6.43
CA THR A 221 -23.95 4.63 -5.06
C THR A 221 -23.18 5.97 -5.04
N GLY A 222 -23.01 6.64 -6.19
CA GLY A 222 -22.40 7.98 -6.27
C GLY A 222 -20.91 8.05 -5.91
N MET A 223 -20.14 6.97 -6.13
CA MET A 223 -18.75 6.88 -5.70
C MET A 223 -17.77 7.15 -6.87
N VAL A 224 -16.96 8.22 -6.73
CA VAL A 224 -15.93 8.64 -7.70
C VAL A 224 -14.79 7.61 -7.75
N ILE A 225 -14.37 7.26 -8.98
CA ILE A 225 -13.31 6.29 -9.24
C ILE A 225 -11.93 6.94 -9.01
N ILE A 226 -11.09 6.31 -8.18
CA ILE A 226 -9.65 6.29 -8.41
C ILE A 226 -9.35 4.95 -9.13
N PRO A 227 -8.81 4.97 -10.36
CA PRO A 227 -8.54 3.76 -11.12
C PRO A 227 -7.39 2.98 -10.49
N SER A 228 -7.61 1.68 -10.24
CA SER A 228 -6.58 0.70 -9.88
C SER A 228 -5.96 0.07 -11.14
N ASP A 229 -5.57 0.91 -12.09
CA ASP A 229 -4.69 0.52 -13.19
C ASP A 229 -3.25 0.47 -12.67
N LEU A 230 -2.94 -0.54 -11.84
CA LEU A 230 -1.58 -0.94 -11.47
C LEU A 230 -1.61 -2.27 -10.68
N ILE A 231 -2.21 -3.30 -11.26
CA ILE A 231 -1.83 -4.68 -10.94
C ILE A 231 -1.65 -5.36 -12.30
N GLU A 232 -0.43 -5.20 -12.81
CA GLU A 232 0.06 -5.87 -14.00
C GLU A 232 -0.01 -7.39 -13.84
N ILE A 233 -0.19 -7.99 -15.00
CA ILE A 233 -0.09 -9.40 -15.33
C ILE A 233 1.33 -9.87 -15.07
N VAL A 234 1.51 -10.79 -14.12
CA VAL A 234 2.45 -11.94 -14.21
C VAL A 234 1.77 -13.13 -13.55
#